data_AF-A0A085MV22-F1
#
_entry.id   AF-A0A085MV22-F1
#
_cell.length_a   1.000
_cell.length_b   1.000
_cell.length_c   1.000
_cell.angle_alpha   90.00
_cell.angle_beta   90.00
_cell.angle_gamma   90.00
#
_symmetry.space_group_name_H-M   'P 1'
#
loop_
_entity.id
_entity.type
_entity.pdbx_description
1 polymer ?
#
loop_
_entity_poly.entity_id
_entity_poly.type
_entity_poly.pdbx_seq_one_letter_code
_entity_poly.pdbx_strand_id
1 'polypeptide(L)'
;MSGEATSTALQNALFPTMQESTAVQFLQDHGVLHRERNCTCGNPMSLSVQDGGRPPRWRCHKASCGRDISVRKGTWFERRQATKVNVFECVFP
;
A
#
# COMPACT_ATOMS: atom_id res chain seq x y z
N MET A 1 -2.23 -39.82 1.93
CA MET A 1 -1.79 -38.67 1.11
C MET A 1 -2.82 -37.56 1.26
N SER A 2 -2.85 -36.87 2.41
CA SER A 2 -4.09 -36.18 2.84
C SER A 2 -3.89 -34.91 3.68
N GLY A 3 -2.65 -34.40 3.80
CA GLY A 3 -2.33 -33.27 4.69
C GLY A 3 -2.32 -31.88 4.03
N GLU A 4 -2.14 -31.80 2.71
CA GLU A 4 -1.86 -30.51 2.04
C GLU A 4 -3.13 -29.73 1.65
N ALA A 5 -4.23 -30.42 1.33
CA ALA A 5 -5.45 -29.78 0.83
C ALA A 5 -6.15 -28.90 1.89
N THR A 6 -6.06 -29.24 3.17
CA THR A 6 -6.68 -28.49 4.27
C THR A 6 -5.90 -27.24 4.64
N SER A 7 -4.56 -27.27 4.56
CA SER A 7 -3.70 -26.12 4.87
C SER A 7 -3.96 -24.95 3.93
N THR A 8 -4.00 -25.21 2.62
CA THR A 8 -4.25 -24.18 1.59
C THR A 8 -5.68 -23.62 1.68
N ALA A 9 -6.67 -24.46 1.96
CA ALA A 9 -8.05 -24.01 2.14
C ALA A 9 -8.20 -23.10 3.37
N LEU A 10 -7.52 -23.43 4.48
CA LEU A 10 -7.47 -22.59 5.68
C LEU A 10 -6.68 -21.30 5.44
N GLN A 11 -5.57 -21.33 4.69
CA GLN A 11 -4.85 -20.11 4.29
C GLN A 11 -5.73 -19.17 3.46
N ASN A 12 -6.47 -19.69 2.48
CA ASN A 12 -7.38 -18.89 1.66
C ASN A 12 -8.60 -18.36 2.43
N ALA A 13 -9.02 -19.04 3.50
CA ALA A 13 -10.14 -18.63 4.36
C ALA A 13 -9.73 -17.69 5.50
N LEU A 14 -8.49 -17.77 5.99
CA LEU A 14 -7.93 -16.92 7.06
C LEU A 14 -7.20 -15.68 6.49
N PHE A 15 -6.67 -15.78 5.28
CA PHE A 15 -6.21 -14.66 4.46
C PHE A 15 -7.09 -14.54 3.20
N PRO A 16 -8.38 -14.22 3.34
CA PRO A 16 -9.20 -13.85 2.19
C PRO A 16 -8.60 -12.56 1.61
N THR A 17 -7.95 -12.66 0.45
CA THR A 17 -7.35 -11.59 -0.37
C THR A 17 -7.32 -10.24 0.34
N MET A 18 -6.34 -10.05 1.24
CA MET A 18 -6.32 -8.89 2.14
C MET A 18 -6.48 -7.60 1.33
N GLN A 19 -7.59 -6.88 1.54
CA GLN A 19 -7.89 -5.70 0.73
C GLN A 19 -6.74 -4.70 0.83
N GLU A 20 -6.41 -4.04 -0.27
CA GLU A 20 -5.28 -3.11 -0.32
C GLU A 20 -5.42 -2.01 0.74
N SER A 21 -6.66 -1.60 1.04
CA SER A 21 -7.01 -0.67 2.12
C SER A 21 -6.62 -1.19 3.51
N THR A 22 -6.97 -2.42 3.85
CA THR A 22 -6.62 -3.09 5.11
C THR A 22 -5.10 -3.29 5.23
N ALA A 23 -4.43 -3.65 4.13
CA ALA A 23 -2.98 -3.80 4.09
C ALA A 23 -2.25 -2.44 4.21
N VAL A 24 -2.78 -1.38 3.60
CA VAL A 24 -2.30 0.00 3.78
C VAL A 24 -2.46 0.45 5.24
N GLN A 25 -3.62 0.22 5.86
CA GLN A 25 -3.87 0.59 7.25
C GLN A 25 -2.86 -0.08 8.20
N PHE A 26 -2.66 -1.40 8.04
CA PHE A 26 -1.64 -2.15 8.78
C PHE A 26 -0.23 -1.55 8.62
N LEU A 27 0.18 -1.21 7.39
CA LEU A 27 1.49 -0.59 7.15
C LEU A 27 1.59 0.84 7.71
N GLN A 28 0.50 1.59 7.81
CA GLN A 28 0.47 2.91 8.45
C GLN A 28 0.57 2.80 9.98
N ASP A 29 -0.15 1.86 10.58
CA ASP A 29 -0.15 1.63 12.03
C ASP A 29 1.22 1.11 12.52
N HIS A 30 1.91 0.32 11.69
CA HIS A 30 3.30 -0.08 11.93
C HIS A 30 4.36 0.96 11.50
N GLY A 31 3.96 2.16 11.09
CA GLY A 31 4.87 3.27 10.72
C GLY A 31 5.72 3.03 9.46
N VAL A 32 5.41 1.97 8.70
CA VAL A 32 6.09 1.60 7.45
C VAL A 32 5.65 2.52 6.30
N LEU A 33 4.38 2.93 6.32
CA LEU A 33 3.82 3.99 5.48
C LEU A 33 3.47 5.22 6.32
N HIS A 34 3.47 6.38 5.67
CA HIS A 34 3.01 7.60 6.34
C HIS A 34 1.50 7.53 6.54
N ARG A 35 1.01 7.88 7.74
CA ARG A 35 -0.44 8.01 8.00
C ARG A 35 -1.03 9.27 7.37
N GLU A 36 -0.27 10.37 7.43
CA GLU A 36 -0.64 11.68 6.89
C GLU A 36 0.57 12.28 6.14
N ARG A 37 0.29 13.14 5.16
CA ARG A 37 1.34 13.78 4.36
C ARG A 37 0.92 15.15 3.86
N ASN A 38 1.85 16.11 3.91
CA ASN A 38 1.70 17.42 3.30
C ASN A 38 2.40 17.48 1.94
N CYS A 39 1.77 18.16 0.98
CA CYS A 39 2.36 18.46 -0.31
C CYS A 39 3.38 19.61 -0.19
N THR A 40 4.22 19.82 -1.20
CA THR A 40 5.18 20.94 -1.27
C THR A 40 4.52 22.33 -1.24
N CYS A 41 3.20 22.40 -1.42
CA CYS A 41 2.38 23.61 -1.29
C CYS A 41 1.75 23.78 0.12
N GLY A 42 2.22 23.03 1.12
CA GLY A 42 1.77 23.09 2.51
C GLY A 42 0.38 22.50 2.79
N ASN A 43 -0.31 22.00 1.77
CA ASN A 43 -1.67 21.44 1.90
C ASN A 43 -1.64 19.95 2.21
N PRO A 44 -2.58 19.42 3.02
CA PRO A 44 -2.69 18.00 3.29
C PRO A 44 -3.02 17.21 2.01
N MET A 45 -2.59 15.95 2.01
CA MET A 45 -2.83 14.99 0.94
C MET A 45 -3.64 13.82 1.46
N SER A 46 -4.65 13.39 0.70
CA SER A 46 -5.32 12.10 0.95
C SER A 46 -4.54 10.97 0.31
N LEU A 47 -4.60 9.80 0.94
CA LEU A 47 -4.14 8.56 0.36
C LEU A 47 -5.27 7.94 -0.46
N SER A 48 -5.07 7.84 -1.78
CA SER A 48 -5.96 7.11 -2.67
C SER A 48 -5.42 5.69 -2.87
N VAL A 49 -6.13 4.74 -2.30
CA VAL A 49 -6.06 3.31 -2.60
C VAL A 49 -7.21 3.00 -3.56
N GLN A 50 -6.97 2.21 -4.61
CA GLN A 50 -7.99 1.83 -5.59
C GLN A 50 -7.91 0.33 -5.82
N ASP A 51 -8.92 -0.41 -5.35
CA ASP A 51 -9.03 -1.84 -5.59
C ASP A 51 -9.07 -2.11 -7.11
N GLY A 52 -8.01 -2.73 -7.63
CA GLY A 52 -7.86 -2.97 -9.07
C GLY A 52 -6.44 -2.81 -9.64
N GLY A 53 -5.39 -2.97 -8.83
CA GLY A 53 -4.00 -3.01 -9.33
C GLY A 53 -3.48 -1.67 -9.85
N ARG A 54 -4.00 -0.54 -9.32
CA ARG A 54 -3.38 0.77 -9.52
C ARG A 54 -2.56 1.11 -8.28
N PRO A 55 -1.24 1.36 -8.40
CA PRO A 55 -0.40 1.58 -7.24
C PRO A 55 -0.90 2.79 -6.44
N PRO A 56 -1.03 2.66 -5.11
CA PRO A 56 -1.65 3.69 -4.29
C PRO A 56 -0.83 4.99 -4.32
N ARG A 57 -1.53 6.13 -4.25
CA ARG A 57 -0.94 7.47 -4.43
C ARG A 57 -1.51 8.47 -3.44
N TRP A 58 -0.63 9.33 -2.93
CA TRP A 58 -1.01 10.56 -2.24
C TRP A 58 -1.48 11.58 -3.27
N ARG A 59 -2.62 12.22 -3.05
CA ARG A 59 -3.12 13.32 -3.90
C ARG A 59 -3.33 14.59 -3.06
N CYS A 60 -2.81 15.71 -3.54
CA CYS A 60 -3.08 17.01 -2.93
C CYS A 60 -4.50 17.49 -3.26
N HIS A 61 -5.26 17.91 -2.25
CA HIS A 61 -6.63 18.43 -2.43
C HIS A 61 -6.70 19.82 -3.08
N LYS A 62 -5.60 20.56 -3.12
CA LYS A 62 -5.57 21.90 -3.72
C LYS A 62 -5.75 21.79 -5.24
N ALA A 63 -6.88 22.25 -5.77
CA ALA A 63 -7.22 22.19 -7.19
C ALA A 63 -6.14 22.79 -8.11
N SER A 64 -5.49 23.88 -7.69
CA SER A 64 -4.40 24.52 -8.44
C SER A 64 -3.06 23.76 -8.40
N CYS A 65 -2.96 22.70 -7.60
CA CYS A 65 -1.74 21.90 -7.46
C CYS A 65 -1.93 20.51 -8.06
N GLY A 66 -3.04 19.82 -7.73
CA GLY A 66 -3.44 18.53 -8.29
C GLY A 66 -2.41 17.40 -8.18
N ARG A 67 -1.29 17.63 -7.48
CA ARG A 67 -0.08 16.81 -7.58
C ARG A 67 -0.27 15.50 -6.85
N ASP A 68 0.12 14.42 -7.54
CA ASP A 68 0.20 13.10 -6.96
C ASP A 68 1.64 12.72 -6.62
N ILE A 69 1.79 11.95 -5.54
CA ILE A 69 3.07 11.45 -5.04
C ILE A 69 2.90 9.96 -4.75
N SER A 70 3.84 9.12 -5.19
CA SER A 70 3.79 7.69 -4.90
C SER A 70 3.90 7.44 -3.39
N VAL A 71 3.21 6.42 -2.90
CA VAL A 71 3.23 6.06 -1.47
C VAL A 71 4.64 5.66 -1.00
N ARG A 72 5.47 5.13 -1.91
CA ARG A 72 6.87 4.81 -1.65
C ARG A 72 7.76 6.03 -1.40
N LYS A 73 7.44 7.23 -1.92
CA LYS A 73 8.30 8.41 -1.84
C LYS A 73 8.49 8.85 -0.38
N GLY A 74 9.73 9.08 0.07
CA GLY A 74 10.05 9.42 1.46
C GLY A 74 9.90 8.25 2.45
N THR A 75 9.65 7.03 1.99
CA THR A 75 9.71 5.82 2.82
C THR A 75 10.95 5.00 2.47
N TRP A 76 11.24 3.98 3.28
CA TRP A 76 12.28 2.97 3.01
C TRP A 76 12.16 2.29 1.63
N PHE A 77 10.98 2.34 1.00
CA PHE A 77 10.73 1.78 -0.33
C PHE A 77 11.07 2.71 -1.51
N GLU A 78 11.46 3.97 -1.29
CA GLU A 78 11.73 4.90 -2.41
C GLU A 78 12.87 4.43 -3.33
N ARG A 79 13.88 3.76 -2.77
CA ARG A 79 15.11 3.36 -3.49
C ARG A 79 15.25 1.86 -3.74
N ARG A 80 14.30 1.03 -3.31
CA ARG A 80 14.36 -0.43 -3.51
C ARG A 80 13.75 -0.82 -4.85
N GLN A 81 14.59 -1.24 -5.81
CA GLN A 81 14.14 -1.89 -7.05
C GLN A 81 13.73 -3.34 -6.80
N ALA A 82 12.84 -3.84 -7.65
CA ALA A 82 12.01 -5.00 -7.42
C ALA A 82 12.61 -6.34 -7.87
N THR A 83 13.58 -6.87 -7.13
CA THR A 83 13.83 -8.33 -7.08
C THR A 83 13.16 -8.87 -5.81
N LYS A 84 11.84 -9.09 -5.89
CA LYS A 84 10.96 -9.22 -4.72
C LYS A 84 10.77 -10.68 -4.27
N VAL A 85 10.58 -10.87 -2.97
CA VAL A 85 9.90 -12.03 -2.38
C VAL A 85 9.12 -11.61 -1.12
N ASN A 86 8.21 -10.66 -1.29
CA ASN A 86 7.15 -10.29 -0.34
C ASN A 86 7.51 -9.42 0.88
N VAL A 87 8.01 -8.21 0.62
CA VAL A 87 7.24 -7.07 1.15
C VAL A 87 6.04 -6.97 0.22
N PHE A 88 4.78 -7.14 0.64
CA PHE A 88 3.64 -7.27 -0.28
C PHE A 88 3.64 -6.20 -1.38
N GLU A 89 3.56 -6.65 -2.63
CA GLU A 89 4.77 -6.68 -3.50
C GLU A 89 5.38 -5.28 -3.82
N CYS A 90 6.09 -4.71 -2.83
CA CYS A 90 6.61 -3.35 -2.71
C CYS A 90 5.55 -2.24 -2.77
N VAL A 91 4.58 -2.32 -1.85
CA VAL A 91 3.41 -1.43 -1.74
C VAL A 91 2.46 -1.61 -2.93
N PHE A 92 2.13 -2.89 -3.14
CA PHE A 92 1.06 -3.46 -3.98
C PHE A 92 1.15 -3.03 -5.47
N PRO A 93 1.72 -3.90 -6.33
CA PRO A 93 2.17 -3.55 -7.68
C PRO A 93 1.09 -3.66 -8.75
#